data_AF-A0A6P0XNX2-F1
#
_entry.id   AF-A0A6P0XNX2-F1
#
_cell.length_a   1.000
_cell.length_b   1.000
_cell.length_c   1.000
_cell.angle_alpha   90.00
_cell.angle_beta   90.00
_cell.angle_gamma   90.00
#
_symmetry.space_group_name_H-M   'P 1'
#
loop_
_entity.id
_entity.type
_entity.pdbx_description
1 polymer ?
#
loop_
_entity_poly.entity_id
_entity_poly.type
_entity_poly.pdbx_seq_one_letter_code
_entity_poly.pdbx_strand_id
1 'polypeptide(L)'
;ENIFPLTAPQSGEYINETTFLISEQGVETAQVKIWQGKPVHLAIFSDGLQMLALKMPKGLPHCPFFAPLFKFMTVVTDEQEATKQLEEFLRSPKVTGRTDDDLTLLLARRCNIISG
;
A
#
# COMPACT_ATOMS: atom_id res chain seq x y z
N GLU A 1 15.18 1.71 -6.33
CA GLU A 1 13.99 1.89 -7.19
C GLU A 1 13.40 3.27 -6.93
N ASN A 2 12.86 3.93 -7.98
CA ASN A 2 12.18 5.21 -7.83
C ASN A 2 10.72 4.94 -7.43
N ILE A 3 10.41 4.98 -6.13
CA ILE A 3 9.06 4.77 -5.60
C ILE A 3 8.41 6.13 -5.37
N PHE A 4 7.26 6.37 -5.99
CA PHE A 4 6.51 7.61 -5.85
C PHE A 4 5.05 7.30 -5.51
N PRO A 5 4.37 8.16 -4.74
CA PRO A 5 2.97 7.97 -4.40
C PRO A 5 2.06 8.41 -5.56
N LEU A 6 0.93 7.71 -5.74
CA LEU A 6 -0.15 8.15 -6.63
C LEU A 6 -1.21 8.93 -5.87
N THR A 7 -1.64 8.41 -4.73
CA THR A 7 -2.53 9.07 -3.77
C THR A 7 -1.75 9.53 -2.55
N ALA A 8 -2.27 10.55 -1.86
CA ALA A 8 -1.75 10.99 -0.58
C ALA A 8 -2.72 10.53 0.54
N PRO A 9 -2.23 10.29 1.77
CA PRO A 9 -3.12 10.08 2.90
C PRO A 9 -3.98 11.32 3.11
N GLN A 10 -5.27 11.13 3.39
CA GLN A 10 -6.13 12.24 3.79
C GLN A 10 -5.68 12.73 5.17
N SER A 11 -5.58 14.04 5.33
CA SER A 11 -5.22 14.69 6.61
C SER A 11 -6.46 15.42 7.11
N GLY A 12 -7.29 14.73 7.88
CA GLY A 12 -8.40 15.35 8.62
C GLY A 12 -7.89 16.12 9.84
N GLU A 13 -8.78 16.88 10.48
CA GLU A 13 -8.46 17.53 11.77
C GLU A 13 -8.22 16.47 12.87
N TYR A 14 -8.80 15.28 12.68
CA TYR A 14 -8.65 14.12 13.55
C TYR A 14 -8.08 12.91 12.80
N ILE A 15 -7.29 12.10 13.51
CA ILE A 15 -6.57 10.93 12.97
C ILE A 15 -7.53 9.84 12.44
N ASN A 16 -8.80 9.85 12.85
CA ASN A 16 -9.80 8.82 12.53
C ASN A 16 -11.08 9.41 11.88
N GLU A 17 -10.93 10.45 11.07
CA GLU A 17 -12.05 11.06 10.36
C GLU A 17 -12.36 10.28 9.08
N THR A 18 -13.56 9.69 9.00
CA THR A 18 -14.01 8.92 7.84
C THR A 18 -14.98 9.74 6.99
N THR A 19 -14.60 10.01 5.75
CA THR A 19 -15.52 10.60 4.77
C THR A 19 -16.16 9.50 3.91
N PHE A 20 -17.45 9.24 4.11
CA PHE A 20 -18.18 8.23 3.33
C PHE A 20 -18.42 8.72 1.90
N LEU A 21 -18.23 7.84 0.90
CA LEU A 21 -18.48 8.19 -0.51
C LEU A 21 -19.94 8.59 -0.79
N ILE A 22 -20.89 8.12 0.03
CA ILE A 22 -22.33 8.43 -0.08
C ILE A 22 -22.72 9.74 0.63
N SER A 23 -21.80 10.38 1.35
CA SER A 23 -22.08 11.68 1.95
C SER A 23 -22.17 12.76 0.88
N GLU A 24 -22.75 13.90 1.23
CA GLU A 24 -22.98 15.02 0.32
C GLU A 24 -21.68 15.45 -0.41
N GLN A 25 -20.54 15.46 0.29
CA GLN A 25 -19.22 15.81 -0.28
C GLN A 25 -18.31 14.59 -0.53
N GLY A 26 -18.84 13.36 -0.42
CA GLY A 26 -18.04 12.14 -0.43
C GLY A 26 -17.25 11.91 -1.72
N VAL A 27 -17.91 12.07 -2.87
CA VAL A 27 -17.27 11.94 -4.18
C VAL A 27 -16.33 13.11 -4.47
N GLU A 28 -16.69 14.32 -4.03
CA GLU A 28 -15.90 15.54 -4.27
C GLU A 28 -14.56 15.54 -3.55
N THR A 29 -14.52 14.91 -2.36
CA THR A 29 -13.31 14.80 -1.54
C THR A 29 -12.44 13.58 -1.90
N ALA A 30 -12.91 12.70 -2.78
CA ALA A 30 -12.17 11.54 -3.23
C ALA A 30 -10.99 11.93 -4.15
N GLN A 31 -9.85 11.27 -3.98
CA GLN A 31 -8.68 11.50 -4.83
C GLN A 31 -8.72 10.63 -6.09
N VAL A 32 -8.86 11.27 -7.25
CA VAL A 32 -8.69 10.62 -8.56
C VAL A 32 -7.36 11.03 -9.17
N LYS A 33 -6.49 10.04 -9.42
CA LYS A 33 -5.13 10.26 -9.95
C LYS A 33 -4.88 9.32 -11.11
N ILE A 34 -4.46 9.88 -12.23
CA ILE A 34 -4.14 9.13 -13.45
C ILE A 34 -2.65 9.24 -13.68
N TRP A 35 -1.98 8.10 -13.74
CA TRP A 35 -0.58 8.01 -14.13
C TRP A 35 -0.45 7.14 -15.38
N GLN A 36 0.34 7.62 -16.34
CA GLN A 36 0.60 6.94 -17.60
C GLN A 36 2.03 6.42 -17.61
N GLY A 37 2.17 5.12 -17.86
CA GLY A 37 3.47 4.47 -17.97
C GLY A 37 3.36 2.96 -17.85
N LYS A 38 4.50 2.29 -17.69
CA LYS A 38 4.60 0.84 -17.52
C LYS A 38 5.01 0.55 -16.08
N PRO A 39 4.06 0.30 -15.15
CA PRO A 39 4.43 0.03 -13.77
C PRO A 39 5.12 -1.33 -13.69
N VAL A 40 6.21 -1.41 -12.93
CA VAL A 40 6.89 -2.69 -12.63
C VAL A 40 6.23 -3.33 -11.40
N HIS A 41 6.04 -2.53 -10.36
CA HIS A 41 5.42 -2.91 -9.10
C HIS A 41 4.37 -1.87 -8.69
N LEU A 42 3.31 -2.32 -8.03
CA LEU A 42 2.28 -1.51 -7.39
C LEU A 42 2.08 -2.02 -5.97
N ALA A 43 1.83 -1.09 -5.05
CA ALA A 43 1.39 -1.38 -3.69
C ALA A 43 0.18 -0.52 -3.35
N ILE A 44 -0.83 -1.13 -2.75
CA ILE A 44 -2.01 -0.46 -2.20
C ILE A 44 -2.15 -0.94 -0.75
N PHE A 45 -2.46 -0.03 0.17
CA PHE A 45 -2.54 -0.35 1.59
C PHE A 45 -3.59 0.50 2.29
N SER A 46 -4.11 0.03 3.44
CA SER A 46 -4.95 0.81 4.35
C SER A 46 -4.12 1.70 5.28
N ASP A 47 -4.73 2.72 5.85
CA ASP A 47 -4.15 3.60 6.87
C ASP A 47 -3.55 2.88 8.07
N GLY A 48 -4.03 1.67 8.41
CA GLY A 48 -3.39 0.80 9.40
C GLY A 48 -1.89 0.56 9.16
N LEU A 49 -1.42 0.57 7.91
CA LEU A 49 0.01 0.47 7.56
C LEU A 49 0.71 1.81 7.34
N GLN A 50 -0.01 2.93 7.38
CA GLN A 50 0.50 4.26 7.04
C GLN A 50 1.75 4.63 7.82
N MET A 51 1.80 4.33 9.11
CA MET A 51 2.92 4.70 9.97
C MET A 51 4.21 3.92 9.71
N LEU A 52 4.09 2.77 9.05
CA LEU A 52 5.23 1.95 8.60
C LEU A 52 5.62 2.27 7.16
N ALA A 53 4.60 2.50 6.32
CA ALA A 53 4.73 2.64 4.88
C ALA A 53 5.12 4.05 4.44
N LEU A 54 4.79 5.11 5.19
CA LEU A 54 5.03 6.50 4.80
C LEU A 54 6.01 7.22 5.74
N LYS A 55 6.80 8.13 5.17
CA LYS A 55 7.59 9.12 5.90
C LYS A 55 6.69 10.30 6.24
N MET A 56 6.23 10.35 7.48
CA MET A 56 5.42 11.45 8.00
C MET A 56 6.28 12.69 8.36
N PRO A 57 5.71 13.90 8.30
CA PRO A 57 4.34 14.23 7.88
C PRO A 57 4.19 14.34 6.35
N LYS A 58 5.28 14.21 5.58
CA LYS A 58 5.28 14.46 4.14
C LYS A 58 4.46 13.45 3.32
N GLY A 59 4.05 12.33 3.90
CA GLY A 59 3.27 11.29 3.21
C GLY A 59 4.02 10.62 2.05
N LEU A 60 5.36 10.66 2.06
CA LEU A 60 6.18 10.08 1.00
C LEU A 60 6.47 8.60 1.27
N PRO A 61 6.56 7.73 0.25
CA PRO A 61 6.88 6.32 0.44
C PRO A 61 8.16 6.10 1.23
N HIS A 62 8.08 5.30 2.29
CA HIS A 62 9.21 4.83 3.06
C HIS A 62 9.85 3.63 2.35
N CYS A 63 10.83 3.91 1.48
CA CYS A 63 11.50 2.89 0.66
C CYS A 63 11.92 1.60 1.41
N PRO A 64 12.48 1.64 2.64
CA PRO A 64 12.81 0.43 3.40
C PRO A 64 11.62 -0.50 3.72
N PHE A 65 10.39 0.01 3.74
CA PHE A 65 9.18 -0.80 3.87
C PHE A 65 8.85 -1.52 2.55
N PHE A 66 8.90 -0.81 1.42
CA PHE A 66 8.47 -1.34 0.11
C PHE A 66 9.52 -2.17 -0.62
N ALA A 67 10.80 -1.80 -0.55
CA ALA A 67 11.88 -2.49 -1.25
C ALA A 67 11.93 -4.02 -0.99
N PRO A 68 11.81 -4.52 0.27
CA PRO A 68 11.78 -5.96 0.50
C PRO A 68 10.53 -6.63 -0.07
N LEU A 69 9.36 -5.96 -0.04
CA LEU A 69 8.11 -6.47 -0.61
C LEU A 69 8.19 -6.58 -2.15
N PHE A 70 8.80 -5.59 -2.80
CA PHE A 70 9.01 -5.60 -4.25
C PHE A 70 10.03 -6.64 -4.67
N LYS A 71 11.10 -6.83 -3.88
CA LYS A 71 12.04 -7.94 -4.08
C LYS A 71 11.37 -9.29 -3.90
N PHE A 72 10.50 -9.43 -2.89
CA PHE A 72 9.75 -10.65 -2.62
C PHE A 72 8.87 -11.07 -3.81
N MET A 73 8.15 -10.13 -4.43
CA MET A 73 7.40 -10.38 -5.68
C MET A 73 8.25 -10.85 -6.87
N THR A 74 9.58 -10.83 -6.76
CA THR A 74 10.48 -11.32 -7.82
C THR A 74 10.90 -12.76 -7.70
N VAL A 75 10.72 -13.35 -6.52
CA VAL A 75 11.19 -14.71 -6.22
C VAL A 75 10.04 -15.68 -6.01
N VAL A 76 8.84 -15.19 -5.69
CA VAL A 76 7.70 -16.05 -5.42
C VAL A 76 7.01 -16.48 -6.71
N THR A 77 6.72 -17.78 -6.80
CA THR A 77 6.05 -18.41 -7.93
C THR A 77 4.68 -18.99 -7.57
N ASP A 78 4.40 -19.14 -6.27
CA ASP A 78 3.15 -19.68 -5.74
C ASP A 78 2.40 -18.59 -4.97
N GLU A 79 1.22 -18.22 -5.46
CA GLU A 79 0.40 -17.16 -4.90
C GLU A 79 -0.15 -17.49 -3.49
N GLN A 80 -0.46 -18.76 -3.21
CA GLN A 80 -0.99 -19.15 -1.90
C GLN A 80 0.10 -19.03 -0.84
N GLU A 81 1.29 -19.51 -1.15
CA GLU A 81 2.45 -19.37 -0.26
C GLU A 81 2.88 -17.90 -0.13
N ALA A 82 2.80 -17.12 -1.21
CA ALA A 82 3.03 -15.67 -1.15
C ALA A 82 2.10 -14.99 -0.15
N THR A 83 0.81 -15.32 -0.23
CA THR A 83 -0.24 -14.75 0.60
C THR A 83 0.00 -15.09 2.07
N LYS A 84 0.30 -16.35 2.37
CA LYS A 84 0.60 -16.79 3.73
C LYS A 84 1.81 -16.05 4.33
N GLN A 85 2.90 -15.91 3.58
CA GLN A 85 4.09 -15.19 4.07
C GLN A 85 3.82 -13.70 4.29
N LEU A 86 2.99 -13.07 3.46
CA LEU A 86 2.55 -11.69 3.67
C LEU A 86 1.67 -11.57 4.91
N GLU A 87 0.74 -12.50 5.13
CA GLU A 87 -0.08 -12.54 6.34
C GLU A 87 0.78 -12.70 7.61
N GLU A 88 1.76 -13.60 7.61
CA GLU A 88 2.70 -13.78 8.72
C GLU A 88 3.52 -12.51 8.98
N PHE A 89 3.97 -11.84 7.92
CA PHE A 89 4.66 -10.56 8.02
C PHE A 89 3.77 -9.48 8.64
N LEU A 90 2.52 -9.33 8.17
CA LEU A 90 1.58 -8.33 8.69
C LEU A 90 1.19 -8.60 10.15
N ARG A 91 1.13 -9.88 10.56
CA ARG A 91 0.86 -10.27 11.95
C ARG A 91 2.08 -10.22 12.87
N SER A 92 3.27 -9.95 12.33
CA SER A 92 4.50 -9.94 13.12
C SER A 92 4.50 -8.80 14.15
N PRO A 93 5.13 -8.97 15.33
CA PRO A 93 5.24 -7.92 16.34
C PRO A 93 5.89 -6.62 15.84
N LYS A 94 6.68 -6.71 14.77
CA LYS A 94 7.30 -5.55 14.13
C LYS A 94 6.26 -4.64 13.45
N VAL A 95 5.17 -5.23 12.96
CA VAL A 95 4.06 -4.52 12.31
C VAL A 95 2.98 -4.19 13.33
N THR A 96 2.46 -5.20 14.04
CA THR A 96 1.37 -5.01 15.02
C THR A 96 1.78 -4.19 16.23
N GLY A 97 3.07 -4.17 16.62
CA GLY A 97 3.56 -3.27 17.67
C GLY A 97 3.58 -1.79 17.29
N ARG A 98 3.14 -1.43 16.08
CA ARG A 98 3.11 -0.04 15.56
C ARG A 98 1.71 0.44 15.23
N THR A 99 0.70 -0.42 15.30
CA THR A 99 -0.68 -0.13 14.93
C THR A 99 -1.61 -1.19 15.51
N ASP A 100 -2.74 -0.76 16.05
CA ASP A 100 -3.81 -1.64 16.53
C ASP A 100 -4.98 -1.72 15.53
N ASP A 101 -4.83 -1.08 14.35
CA ASP A 101 -5.85 -0.99 13.31
C ASP A 101 -5.78 -2.13 12.29
N ASP A 102 -6.83 -2.30 11.49
CA ASP A 102 -6.93 -3.34 10.48
C ASP A 102 -5.89 -3.16 9.35
N LEU A 103 -5.11 -4.21 9.12
CA LEU A 103 -4.00 -4.19 8.17
C LEU A 103 -4.41 -4.77 6.82
N THR A 104 -4.38 -3.94 5.78
CA THR A 104 -4.57 -4.38 4.40
C THR A 104 -3.37 -4.02 3.54
N LEU A 105 -2.86 -4.99 2.79
CA LEU A 105 -1.79 -4.80 1.80
C LEU A 105 -2.11 -5.60 0.54
N LEU A 106 -2.09 -4.92 -0.61
CA LEU A 106 -2.14 -5.54 -1.93
C LEU A 106 -0.85 -5.18 -2.66
N LEU A 107 -0.20 -6.19 -3.22
CA LEU A 107 0.97 -6.05 -4.07
C LEU A 107 0.65 -6.58 -5.46
N ALA A 108 1.06 -5.85 -6.49
CA ALA A 108 0.96 -6.33 -7.86
C ALA A 108 2.27 -6.10 -8.59
N ARG A 109 2.65 -7.10 -9.40
CA ARG A 109 3.79 -7.02 -10.29
C ARG A 109 3.32 -7.21 -11.72
N ARG A 110 3.88 -6.43 -12.63
CA ARG A 110 3.71 -6.69 -14.06
C ARG A 110 4.55 -7.89 -14.48
N CYS A 111 3.89 -8.96 -14.89
CA CYS A 111 4.51 -10.08 -15.63
C CYS A 111 4.37 -9.83 -17.13
N ASN A 112 5.47 -9.90 -17.87
CA ASN A 112 5.35 -10.02 -19.32
C ASN A 112 4.94 -11.47 -19.60
N ILE A 113 3.68 -11.67 -19.98
CA ILE A 113 3.25 -12.96 -20.52
C ILE A 113 3.94 -13.11 -21.87
N ILE A 114 4.91 -14.01 -21.95
CA ILE A 114 5.43 -14.44 -23.25
C ILE A 114 4.35 -15.36 -23.80
N SER A 115 3.56 -14.85 -24.74
CA SER A 115 2.66 -15.68 -25.54
C SER A 115 3.52 -16.66 -26.35
N GLY A 116 3.56 -17.91 -25.90
CA GLY A 116 4.12 -19.03 -26.66
C GLY A 116 3.08 -19.62 -27.60
#